data_AF-A0A1F6M2A8-F1
#
_entry.id   AF-A0A1F6M2A8-F1
#
_cell.length_a   1.000
_cell.length_b   1.000
_cell.length_c   1.000
_cell.angle_alpha   90.00
_cell.angle_beta   90.00
_cell.angle_gamma   90.00
#
_symmetry.space_group_name_H-M   'P 1'
#
loop_
_entity.id
_entity.type
_entity.pdbx_description
1 polymer ?
#
loop_
_entity_poly.entity_id
_entity_poly.type
_entity_poly.pdbx_seq_one_letter_code
_entity_poly.pdbx_strand_id
1 'polypeptide(L)'
;MRDRALISLFYLTGARISAECSLPLGCLDEVKLILDQDPKRGVKTKNRKRIPTRFFPLPYTQPLDYVVNWVKYLKDKKGFSPDDPLFPATLRYQTGDKKLAFSSQMVGNEFWKTTASARKILQKRFEEVGLPYYNPHSFRDTIVKEYTRTRLTEEEKKAISQNLGHENVGTTFGSYGHGKLPEDRQFEIIESINTQQDTLSTSPLDEETLRRIIREETGKQK
;
A
#
# COMPACT_ATOMS: atom_id res chain seq x y z
N MET A 1 -11.77 -18.38 4.65
CA MET A 1 -12.24 -17.16 3.95
C MET A 1 -11.59 -15.91 4.52
N ARG A 2 -11.82 -15.55 5.79
CA ARG A 2 -11.22 -14.36 6.45
C ARG A 2 -9.72 -14.19 6.18
N ASP A 3 -8.93 -15.22 6.48
CA ASP A 3 -7.47 -15.11 6.38
C ASP A 3 -7.00 -14.86 4.94
N ARG A 4 -7.66 -15.48 3.95
CA ARG A 4 -7.39 -15.20 2.52
C ARG A 4 -7.74 -13.76 2.17
N ALA A 5 -8.89 -13.27 2.61
CA ALA A 5 -9.33 -11.89 2.37
C ALA A 5 -8.40 -10.85 3.01
N LEU A 6 -7.94 -11.09 4.25
CA LEU A 6 -6.98 -10.24 4.95
C LEU A 6 -5.66 -10.15 4.17
N ILE A 7 -5.08 -11.29 3.81
CA ILE A 7 -3.82 -11.32 3.04
C ILE A 7 -4.01 -10.65 1.68
N SER A 8 -5.16 -10.88 1.05
CA SER A 8 -5.51 -10.30 -0.26
C SER A 8 -5.64 -8.79 -0.20
N LEU A 9 -6.24 -8.23 0.87
CA LEU A 9 -6.40 -6.78 0.98
C LEU A 9 -5.05 -6.08 1.16
N PHE A 10 -4.11 -6.67 1.91
CA PHE A 10 -2.72 -6.19 1.96
C PHE A 10 -2.08 -6.14 0.56
N TYR A 11 -2.24 -7.20 -0.24
CA TYR A 11 -1.70 -7.26 -1.59
C TYR A 11 -2.34 -6.23 -2.54
N LEU A 12 -3.67 -6.07 -2.47
CA LEU A 12 -4.40 -5.20 -3.39
C LEU A 12 -4.28 -3.71 -3.06
N THR A 13 -4.04 -3.35 -1.80
CA THR A 13 -4.07 -1.94 -1.37
C THR A 13 -2.75 -1.45 -0.80
N GLY A 14 -1.90 -2.39 -0.36
CA GLY A 14 -0.74 -2.06 0.43
C GLY A 14 -1.10 -1.28 1.68
N ALA A 15 -2.28 -1.47 2.31
CA ALA A 15 -2.69 -0.75 3.53
C ALA A 15 -1.80 -1.07 4.74
N ARG A 16 -1.72 -0.18 5.74
CA ARG A 16 -0.92 -0.45 6.95
C ARG A 16 -1.70 -1.44 7.81
N ILE A 17 -1.02 -2.40 8.44
CA ILE A 17 -1.68 -3.37 9.32
C ILE A 17 -2.53 -2.70 10.41
N SER A 18 -2.10 -1.56 10.95
CA SER A 18 -2.90 -0.80 11.91
C SER A 18 -4.22 -0.32 11.32
N ALA A 19 -4.19 0.22 10.10
CA ALA A 19 -5.38 0.68 9.39
C ALA A 19 -6.29 -0.52 9.12
N GLU A 20 -5.75 -1.57 8.51
CA GLU A 20 -6.51 -2.76 8.12
C GLU A 20 -7.22 -3.45 9.29
N CYS A 21 -6.56 -3.54 10.45
CA CYS A 21 -7.15 -4.10 11.67
C CYS A 21 -8.28 -3.25 12.29
N SER A 22 -8.45 -2.02 11.83
CA SER A 22 -9.40 -1.04 12.36
C SER A 22 -10.41 -0.55 11.33
N LEU A 23 -10.44 -1.14 10.13
CA LEU A 23 -11.35 -0.75 9.05
C LEU A 23 -12.79 -1.14 9.39
N PRO A 24 -13.73 -0.18 9.42
CA PRO A 24 -15.15 -0.50 9.30
C PRO A 24 -15.45 -1.05 7.91
N LEU A 25 -16.50 -1.86 7.82
CA LEU A 25 -16.95 -2.48 6.58
C LEU A 25 -17.30 -1.44 5.50
N GLY A 26 -17.92 -0.32 5.91
CA GLY A 26 -18.32 0.78 5.04
C GLY A 26 -17.17 1.60 4.46
N CYS A 27 -15.93 1.37 4.91
CA CYS A 27 -14.74 2.00 4.31
C CYS A 27 -14.30 1.33 3.00
N LEU A 28 -14.90 0.20 2.62
CA LEU A 28 -14.58 -0.52 1.40
C LEU A 28 -15.74 -0.43 0.39
N ASP A 29 -15.46 0.16 -0.78
CA ASP A 29 -16.34 0.17 -1.95
C ASP A 29 -15.85 -0.89 -2.95
N GLU A 30 -16.58 -2.02 -3.00
CA GLU A 30 -16.27 -3.17 -3.85
C GLU A 30 -16.55 -2.91 -5.33
N VAL A 31 -17.40 -1.93 -5.66
CA VAL A 31 -17.74 -1.60 -7.05
C VAL A 31 -16.70 -0.66 -7.64
N LYS A 32 -16.32 0.38 -6.88
CA LYS A 32 -15.29 1.33 -7.31
C LYS A 32 -13.87 0.86 -7.04
N LEU A 33 -13.72 -0.23 -6.28
CA LEU A 33 -12.44 -0.77 -5.81
C LEU A 33 -11.61 0.28 -5.06
N ILE A 34 -12.27 0.93 -4.10
CA ILE A 34 -11.68 1.98 -3.26
C ILE A 34 -11.78 1.56 -1.79
N LEU A 35 -10.65 1.63 -1.10
CA LEU A 35 -10.55 1.54 0.34
C LEU A 35 -10.29 2.94 0.92
N ASP A 36 -11.27 3.49 1.61
CA ASP A 36 -11.15 4.79 2.29
C ASP A 36 -10.59 4.62 3.71
N GLN A 37 -9.28 4.82 3.86
CA GLN A 37 -8.64 4.79 5.17
C GLN A 37 -8.84 6.15 5.88
N ASP A 38 -10.04 6.37 6.44
CA ASP A 38 -10.39 7.62 7.13
C ASP A 38 -10.36 7.48 8.67
N PRO A 39 -9.46 8.21 9.37
CA PRO A 39 -9.45 8.27 10.83
C PRO A 39 -10.75 8.74 11.48
N LYS A 40 -11.57 9.54 10.78
CA LYS A 40 -12.90 9.95 11.28
C LYS A 40 -13.87 8.78 11.40
N ARG A 41 -13.62 7.70 10.65
CA ARG A 41 -14.35 6.42 10.71
C ARG A 41 -13.71 5.43 11.70
N GLY A 42 -12.71 5.85 12.47
CA GLY A 42 -12.00 4.99 13.43
C GLY A 42 -10.76 4.27 12.87
N VAL A 43 -10.39 4.51 11.61
CA VAL A 43 -9.24 3.86 10.97
C VAL A 43 -7.91 4.39 11.52
N LYS A 44 -7.06 3.50 12.03
CA LYS A 44 -5.76 3.81 12.64
C LYS A 44 -4.67 4.00 11.58
N THR A 45 -4.72 5.14 10.88
CA THR A 45 -3.68 5.54 9.91
C THR A 45 -2.46 6.19 10.59
N LYS A 46 -1.33 6.20 9.90
CA LYS A 46 -0.14 6.94 10.34
C LYS A 46 -0.45 8.44 10.28
N ASN A 47 -0.08 9.17 11.32
CA ASN A 47 -0.28 10.63 11.45
C ASN A 47 -1.75 11.09 11.36
N ARG A 48 -2.74 10.20 11.54
CA ARG A 48 -4.18 10.52 11.45
C ARG A 48 -4.57 11.18 10.12
N LYS A 49 -3.91 10.81 9.02
CA LYS A 49 -4.22 11.27 7.67
C LYS A 49 -5.28 10.36 7.03
N ARG A 50 -6.24 10.94 6.31
CA ARG A 50 -7.13 10.18 5.41
C ARG A 50 -6.35 9.73 4.16
N ILE A 51 -6.41 8.44 3.84
CA ILE A 51 -5.70 7.86 2.69
C ILE A 51 -6.73 7.14 1.80
N PRO A 52 -7.30 7.81 0.79
CA PRO A 52 -8.14 7.14 -0.20
C PRO A 52 -7.25 6.24 -1.04
N THR A 53 -7.52 4.93 -1.02
CA THR A 53 -6.67 3.93 -1.67
C THR A 53 -7.45 3.21 -2.74
N ARG A 54 -7.09 3.40 -4.00
CA ARG A 54 -7.58 2.56 -5.10
C ARG A 54 -6.83 1.24 -5.07
N PHE A 55 -7.53 0.15 -5.39
CA PHE A 55 -6.89 -1.15 -5.52
C PHE A 55 -5.88 -1.11 -6.65
N PHE A 56 -4.67 -1.59 -6.40
CA PHE A 56 -3.64 -1.69 -7.42
C PHE A 56 -4.05 -2.76 -8.45
N PRO A 57 -4.05 -2.44 -9.75
CA PRO A 57 -4.31 -3.40 -10.82
C PRO A 57 -3.11 -4.34 -11.01
N LEU A 58 -2.87 -5.22 -10.04
CA LEU A 58 -1.77 -6.18 -10.10
C LEU A 58 -2.13 -7.39 -10.97
N PRO A 59 -1.14 -8.08 -11.57
CA PRO A 59 -1.38 -9.18 -12.51
C PRO A 59 -2.18 -10.35 -11.91
N TYR A 60 -2.04 -10.60 -10.60
CA TYR A 60 -2.76 -11.67 -9.93
C TYR A 60 -4.12 -11.17 -9.42
N THR A 61 -5.19 -11.58 -10.09
CA THR A 61 -6.55 -11.03 -9.90
C THR A 61 -7.40 -11.76 -8.86
N GLN A 62 -7.14 -13.05 -8.61
CA GLN A 62 -7.87 -13.88 -7.64
C GLN A 62 -8.01 -13.27 -6.21
N PRO A 63 -7.04 -12.50 -5.68
CA PRO A 63 -7.18 -11.80 -4.40
C PRO A 63 -8.45 -10.95 -4.30
N LEU A 64 -8.92 -10.35 -5.40
CA LEU A 64 -10.13 -9.53 -5.40
C LEU A 64 -11.35 -10.37 -5.02
N ASP A 65 -11.48 -11.57 -5.60
CA ASP A 65 -12.58 -12.50 -5.31
C ASP A 65 -12.61 -12.87 -3.83
N TYR A 66 -11.44 -13.06 -3.20
CA TYR A 66 -11.38 -13.37 -1.78
C TYR A 66 -11.89 -12.23 -0.89
N VAL A 67 -11.59 -10.98 -1.26
CA VAL A 67 -12.08 -9.80 -0.53
C VAL A 67 -13.59 -9.64 -0.72
N VAL A 68 -14.08 -9.69 -1.96
CA VAL A 68 -15.52 -9.53 -2.27
C VAL A 68 -16.36 -10.63 -1.63
N ASN A 69 -15.94 -11.90 -1.75
CA ASN A 69 -16.66 -13.00 -1.12
C ASN A 69 -16.70 -12.89 0.41
N TRP A 70 -15.65 -12.35 1.02
CA TRP A 70 -15.60 -12.11 2.45
C TRP A 70 -16.57 -11.00 2.88
N VAL A 71 -16.57 -9.87 2.19
CA VAL A 71 -17.50 -8.76 2.46
C VAL A 71 -18.95 -9.19 2.26
N LYS A 72 -19.23 -9.90 1.16
CA LYS A 72 -20.55 -10.49 0.92
C LYS A 72 -21.01 -11.39 2.06
N TYR A 73 -20.12 -12.25 2.57
CA TYR A 73 -20.44 -13.07 3.75
C TYR A 73 -20.76 -12.24 4.99
N LEU A 74 -20.00 -11.18 5.26
CA LEU A 74 -20.26 -10.30 6.41
C LEU A 74 -21.64 -9.61 6.29
N LYS A 75 -21.96 -9.08 5.10
CA LYS A 75 -23.26 -8.44 4.83
C LYS A 75 -24.41 -9.44 4.87
N ASP A 76 -24.35 -10.46 4.03
CA ASP A 76 -25.50 -11.34 3.76
C ASP A 76 -25.71 -12.42 4.82
N LYS A 77 -24.64 -12.90 5.45
CA LYS A 77 -24.70 -14.03 6.40
C LYS A 77 -24.49 -13.61 7.86
N LYS A 78 -23.82 -12.48 8.10
CA LYS A 78 -23.62 -11.95 9.46
C LYS A 78 -24.43 -10.70 9.75
N GLY A 79 -25.06 -10.08 8.75
CA GLY A 79 -25.88 -8.88 8.94
C GLY A 79 -25.05 -7.68 9.41
N PHE A 80 -23.77 -7.61 9.04
CA PHE A 80 -22.90 -6.51 9.45
C PHE A 80 -23.34 -5.21 8.79
N SER A 81 -23.41 -4.17 9.62
CA SER A 81 -23.61 -2.79 9.23
C SER A 81 -22.31 -2.15 8.70
N PRO A 82 -22.38 -0.97 8.06
CA PRO A 82 -21.19 -0.24 7.60
C PRO A 82 -20.18 0.14 8.70
N ASP A 83 -20.60 0.16 9.96
CA ASP A 83 -19.73 0.57 11.08
C ASP A 83 -19.11 -0.64 11.80
N ASP A 84 -19.54 -1.86 11.47
CA ASP A 84 -18.95 -3.09 11.97
C ASP A 84 -17.57 -3.34 11.35
N PRO A 85 -16.68 -4.11 12.02
CA PRO A 85 -15.33 -4.36 11.51
C PRO A 85 -15.31 -5.17 10.21
N LEU A 86 -14.52 -4.73 9.23
CA LEU A 86 -14.20 -5.51 8.04
C LEU A 86 -13.45 -6.80 8.40
N PHE A 87 -12.63 -6.77 9.45
CA PHE A 87 -11.96 -7.94 10.00
C PHE A 87 -12.25 -8.05 11.51
N PRO A 88 -13.36 -8.71 11.89
CA PRO A 88 -13.74 -8.90 13.28
C PRO A 88 -12.74 -9.76 14.05
N ALA A 89 -12.57 -9.42 15.31
CA ALA A 89 -11.91 -10.25 16.28
C ALA A 89 -12.62 -11.60 16.45
N THR A 90 -11.83 -12.63 16.72
CA THR A 90 -12.39 -13.94 17.09
C THR A 90 -13.19 -13.80 18.39
N LEU A 91 -14.39 -14.37 18.43
CA LEU A 91 -15.24 -14.35 19.63
C LEU A 91 -14.51 -14.97 20.81
N ARG A 92 -14.59 -14.27 21.95
CA ARG A 92 -14.20 -14.76 23.26
C ARG A 92 -15.47 -15.04 24.03
N TYR A 93 -15.65 -16.25 24.52
CA TYR A 93 -16.69 -16.54 25.49
C TYR A 93 -16.05 -17.17 26.73
N GLN A 94 -16.59 -16.83 27.89
CA GLN A 94 -16.21 -17.51 29.13
C GLN A 94 -16.91 -18.86 29.16
N THR A 95 -16.13 -19.92 29.31
CA THR A 95 -16.69 -21.22 29.74
C THR A 95 -16.68 -21.22 31.26
N GLY A 96 -17.51 -22.04 31.91
CA GLY A 96 -17.45 -22.25 33.36
C GLY A 96 -16.01 -22.47 33.88
N ASP A 97 -15.78 -22.13 35.15
CA ASP A 97 -14.46 -22.04 35.79
C ASP A 97 -13.42 -21.18 35.04
N LYS A 98 -13.78 -19.90 34.80
CA LYS A 98 -12.87 -18.78 34.44
C LYS A 98 -11.93 -19.01 33.25
N LYS A 99 -12.14 -20.03 32.40
CA LYS A 99 -11.35 -20.27 31.19
C LYS A 99 -11.99 -19.56 30.00
N LEU A 100 -11.19 -18.75 29.31
CA LEU A 100 -11.58 -18.14 28.03
C LEU A 100 -11.46 -19.19 26.93
N ALA A 101 -12.57 -19.52 26.29
CA ALA A 101 -12.61 -20.36 25.10
C ALA A 101 -12.79 -19.49 23.84
N PHE A 102 -12.28 -19.99 22.71
CA PHE A 102 -12.32 -19.31 21.42
C PHE A 102 -13.13 -20.16 20.45
N SER A 103 -14.10 -19.53 19.77
CA SER A 103 -14.78 -20.20 18.67
C SER A 103 -13.94 -20.03 17.40
N SER A 104 -13.50 -21.12 16.80
CA SER A 104 -12.89 -21.09 15.46
C SER A 104 -13.90 -20.80 14.35
N GLN A 105 -15.20 -20.91 14.65
CA GLN A 105 -16.29 -20.85 13.68
C GLN A 105 -17.10 -19.54 13.75
N MET A 106 -17.16 -18.90 14.93
CA MET A 106 -17.88 -17.65 15.12
C MET A 106 -16.91 -16.46 15.16
N VAL A 107 -17.07 -15.57 14.18
CA VAL A 107 -16.46 -14.24 14.19
C VAL A 107 -17.31 -13.30 15.06
N GLY A 108 -16.67 -12.50 15.91
CA GLY A 108 -17.37 -11.50 16.72
C GLY A 108 -17.78 -10.30 15.89
N ASN A 109 -18.24 -9.25 16.56
CA ASN A 109 -18.52 -7.93 15.97
C ASN A 109 -17.56 -6.85 16.47
N GLU A 110 -16.52 -7.22 17.23
CA GLU A 110 -15.54 -6.27 17.75
C GLU A 110 -14.33 -6.12 16.82
N PHE A 111 -13.80 -4.90 16.75
CA PHE A 111 -12.50 -4.63 16.13
C PHE A 111 -11.36 -5.30 16.90
N TRP A 112 -10.26 -5.62 16.22
CA TRP A 112 -9.05 -6.03 16.92
C TRP A 112 -8.48 -4.88 17.78
N LYS A 113 -8.21 -5.18 19.07
CA LYS A 113 -7.57 -4.21 19.98
C LYS A 113 -6.12 -3.90 19.57
N THR A 114 -5.41 -4.91 19.06
CA THR A 114 -4.02 -4.79 18.61
C THR A 114 -3.82 -5.50 17.28
N THR A 115 -2.71 -5.21 16.61
CA THR A 115 -2.32 -5.82 15.33
C THR A 115 -1.75 -7.24 15.48
N ALA A 116 -1.64 -7.76 16.71
CA ALA A 116 -1.02 -9.05 16.98
C ALA A 116 -1.78 -10.23 16.33
N SER A 117 -3.12 -10.18 16.33
CA SER A 117 -3.95 -11.23 15.73
C SER A 117 -3.73 -11.34 14.22
N ALA A 118 -3.71 -10.21 13.51
CA ALA A 118 -3.43 -10.19 12.07
C ALA A 118 -2.02 -10.68 11.74
N ARG A 119 -1.00 -10.30 12.53
CA ARG A 119 0.36 -10.84 12.35
C ARG A 119 0.42 -12.35 12.56
N LYS A 120 -0.25 -12.87 13.59
CA LYS A 120 -0.33 -14.32 13.85
C LYS A 120 -1.02 -15.06 12.71
N ILE A 121 -2.08 -14.49 12.12
CA ILE A 121 -2.73 -15.06 10.94
C ILE A 121 -1.74 -15.13 9.77
N LEU A 122 -1.07 -14.03 9.46
CA LEU A 122 -0.06 -13.99 8.39
C LEU A 122 1.02 -15.04 8.61
N GLN A 123 1.68 -15.02 9.78
CA GLN A 123 2.74 -15.96 10.13
C GLN A 123 2.28 -17.41 9.98
N LYS A 124 1.13 -17.76 10.57
CA LYS A 124 0.58 -19.11 10.47
C LYS A 124 0.34 -19.53 9.01
N ARG A 125 -0.20 -18.65 8.16
CA ARG A 125 -0.48 -18.98 6.76
C ARG A 125 0.77 -19.13 5.91
N PHE A 126 1.83 -18.38 6.19
CA PHE A 126 3.13 -18.60 5.55
C PHE A 126 3.75 -19.95 5.97
N GLU A 127 3.72 -20.25 7.27
CA GLU A 127 4.23 -21.52 7.82
C GLU A 127 3.50 -22.75 7.25
N GLU A 128 2.17 -22.69 7.10
CA GLU A 128 1.35 -23.78 6.54
C GLU A 128 1.72 -24.16 5.10
N VAL A 129 2.35 -23.25 4.35
CA VAL A 129 2.81 -23.50 2.97
C VAL A 129 4.33 -23.60 2.86
N GLY A 130 5.04 -23.70 4.00
CA GLY A 130 6.50 -23.85 4.03
C GLY A 130 7.28 -22.60 3.59
N LEU A 131 6.64 -21.42 3.58
CA LEU A 131 7.29 -20.16 3.22
C LEU A 131 7.78 -19.41 4.47
N PRO A 132 8.89 -18.64 4.36
CA PRO A 132 9.30 -17.77 5.45
C PRO A 132 8.23 -16.69 5.70
N TYR A 133 8.14 -16.24 6.95
CA TYR A 133 7.20 -15.18 7.32
C TYR A 133 7.62 -13.84 6.70
N TYR A 134 6.77 -13.30 5.83
CA TYR A 134 6.87 -11.93 5.35
C TYR A 134 5.93 -11.02 6.14
N ASN A 135 6.49 -9.94 6.68
CA ASN A 135 5.71 -9.00 7.48
C ASN A 135 4.75 -8.19 6.59
N PRO A 136 3.70 -7.55 7.15
CA PRO A 136 2.73 -6.77 6.38
C PRO A 136 3.33 -5.65 5.52
N HIS A 137 4.52 -5.16 5.86
CA HIS A 137 5.20 -4.14 5.06
C HIS A 137 5.68 -4.70 3.73
N SER A 138 6.12 -5.97 3.68
CA SER A 138 6.62 -6.63 2.48
C SER A 138 5.63 -6.66 1.31
N PHE A 139 4.33 -6.54 1.56
CA PHE A 139 3.32 -6.36 0.50
C PHE A 139 3.46 -5.02 -0.21
N ARG A 140 3.80 -3.94 0.51
CA ARG A 140 4.10 -2.64 -0.11
C ARG A 140 5.33 -2.74 -0.98
N ASP A 141 6.39 -3.38 -0.47
CA ASP A 141 7.62 -3.59 -1.22
C ASP A 141 7.32 -4.34 -2.51
N THR A 142 6.46 -5.35 -2.44
CA THR A 142 6.03 -6.13 -3.60
C THR A 142 5.29 -5.25 -4.62
N ILE A 143 4.31 -4.46 -4.18
CA ILE A 143 3.57 -3.53 -5.05
C ILE A 143 4.55 -2.58 -5.74
N VAL A 144 5.42 -1.92 -4.98
CA VAL A 144 6.38 -0.97 -5.57
C VAL A 144 7.32 -1.68 -6.53
N LYS A 145 7.82 -2.88 -6.20
CA LYS A 145 8.67 -3.67 -7.09
C LYS A 145 7.98 -3.97 -8.42
N GLU A 146 6.71 -4.34 -8.42
CA GLU A 146 5.95 -4.55 -9.66
C GLU A 146 5.94 -3.29 -10.53
N TYR A 147 5.67 -2.13 -9.92
CA TYR A 147 5.63 -0.85 -10.65
C TYR A 147 7.01 -0.38 -11.12
N THR A 148 8.08 -0.63 -10.37
CA THR A 148 9.44 -0.25 -10.77
C THR A 148 9.98 -1.03 -11.97
N ARG A 149 9.36 -2.16 -12.32
CA ARG A 149 9.68 -2.91 -13.55
C ARG A 149 9.12 -2.23 -14.81
N THR A 150 8.29 -1.21 -14.65
CA THR A 150 7.67 -0.45 -15.74
C THR A 150 8.29 0.94 -15.85
N ARG A 151 8.20 1.56 -17.03
CA ARG A 151 8.57 2.97 -17.20
C ARG A 151 7.40 3.83 -16.71
N LEU A 152 7.62 4.54 -15.61
CA LEU A 152 6.64 5.43 -15.00
C LEU A 152 7.07 6.89 -15.18
N THR A 153 6.10 7.72 -15.55
CA THR A 153 6.18 9.18 -15.44
C THR A 153 6.26 9.62 -13.97
N GLU A 154 6.70 10.85 -13.72
CA GLU A 154 6.73 11.41 -12.36
C GLU A 154 5.32 11.55 -11.74
N GLU A 155 4.31 11.81 -12.56
CA GLU A 155 2.91 11.87 -12.12
C GLU A 155 2.42 10.50 -11.66
N GLU A 156 2.70 9.43 -12.41
CA GLU A 156 2.33 8.07 -12.03
C GLU A 156 3.05 7.62 -10.75
N LYS A 157 4.35 7.95 -10.62
CA LYS A 157 5.10 7.72 -9.36
C LYS A 157 4.44 8.45 -8.21
N LYS A 158 4.01 9.71 -8.41
CA LYS A 158 3.30 10.48 -7.38
C LYS A 158 1.95 9.86 -7.02
N ALA A 159 1.19 9.40 -8.00
CA ALA A 159 -0.10 8.73 -7.79
C ALA A 159 0.07 7.45 -6.95
N ILE A 160 1.03 6.59 -7.30
CA ILE A 160 1.34 5.37 -6.53
C ILE A 160 1.78 5.72 -5.10
N SER A 161 2.64 6.73 -4.96
CA SER A 161 3.11 7.21 -3.66
C SER A 161 1.98 7.69 -2.76
N GLN A 162 1.07 8.50 -3.31
CA GLN A 162 -0.10 8.99 -2.59
C GLN A 162 -1.09 7.88 -2.25
N ASN A 163 -1.27 6.90 -3.15
CA ASN A 163 -2.12 5.72 -2.92
C ASN A 163 -1.62 4.88 -1.72
N LEU A 164 -0.30 4.80 -1.52
CA LEU A 164 0.32 4.17 -0.33
C LEU A 164 0.30 5.06 0.93
N GLY A 165 -0.18 6.30 0.80
CA GLY A 165 -0.25 7.30 1.86
C GLY A 165 1.09 7.96 2.18
N HIS A 166 2.00 8.06 1.21
CA HIS A 166 3.26 8.78 1.34
C HIS A 166 3.14 10.21 0.79
N GLU A 167 3.83 11.16 1.43
CA GLU A 167 3.87 12.55 0.97
C GLU A 167 4.95 12.75 -0.08
N ASN A 168 6.09 12.07 0.10
CA ASN A 168 7.25 12.17 -0.76
C ASN A 168 7.42 10.90 -1.60
N VAL A 169 7.61 11.10 -2.91
CA VAL A 169 7.85 10.02 -3.87
C VAL A 169 9.12 9.26 -3.51
N GLY A 170 10.15 9.94 -3.00
CA GLY A 170 11.39 9.33 -2.51
C GLY A 170 11.18 8.30 -1.40
N THR A 171 10.17 8.46 -0.54
CA THR A 171 9.80 7.41 0.44
C THR A 171 9.32 6.15 -0.25
N THR A 172 8.71 6.27 -1.42
CA THR A 172 8.11 5.14 -2.17
C THR A 172 9.08 4.52 -3.15
N PHE A 173 9.91 5.28 -3.86
CA PHE A 173 10.82 4.73 -4.87
C PHE A 173 12.29 4.73 -4.45
N GLY A 174 12.69 5.61 -3.52
CA GLY A 174 14.06 5.64 -2.99
C GLY A 174 14.34 4.50 -2.02
N SER A 175 13.40 4.21 -1.11
CA SER A 175 13.54 3.11 -0.15
C SER A 175 13.26 1.72 -0.73
N TYR A 176 12.50 1.62 -1.82
CA TYR A 176 12.01 0.34 -2.35
C TYR A 176 12.48 -0.01 -3.76
N GLY A 177 12.84 0.98 -4.59
CA GLY A 177 13.04 0.79 -6.03
C GLY A 177 14.49 0.59 -6.45
N HIS A 178 15.44 1.36 -5.92
CA HIS A 178 16.80 1.37 -6.45
C HIS A 178 17.94 1.54 -5.42
N GLY A 179 17.64 1.85 -4.15
CA GLY A 179 18.70 2.14 -3.18
C GLY A 179 19.67 3.22 -3.67
N LYS A 180 20.92 3.19 -3.22
CA LYS A 180 22.00 3.98 -3.83
C LYS A 180 22.43 3.29 -5.13
N LEU A 181 22.32 3.96 -6.26
CA LEU A 181 22.91 3.49 -7.52
C LEU A 181 24.45 3.45 -7.38
N PRO A 182 25.12 2.38 -7.82
CA PRO A 182 26.57 2.40 -8.02
C PRO A 182 26.95 3.54 -8.97
N GLU A 183 28.08 4.19 -8.70
CA GLU A 183 28.53 5.40 -9.44
C GLU A 183 28.64 5.14 -10.94
N ASP A 184 29.23 4.02 -11.34
CA ASP A 184 29.34 3.62 -12.76
C ASP A 184 27.97 3.54 -13.44
N ARG A 185 26.99 2.93 -12.77
CA ARG A 185 25.63 2.79 -13.33
C ARG A 185 24.91 4.14 -13.38
N GLN A 186 25.15 5.02 -12.41
CA GLN A 186 24.63 6.38 -12.45
C GLN A 186 25.18 7.12 -13.68
N PHE A 187 26.49 7.02 -13.94
CA PHE A 187 27.13 7.66 -15.09
C PHE A 187 26.60 7.10 -16.42
N GLU A 188 26.53 5.77 -16.57
CA GLU A 188 25.95 5.11 -17.75
C GLU A 188 24.52 5.60 -18.04
N ILE A 189 23.69 5.73 -17.00
CA ILE A 189 22.31 6.22 -17.15
C ILE A 189 22.33 7.68 -17.60
N ILE A 190 23.09 8.55 -16.95
CA ILE A 190 23.18 9.98 -17.29
C ILE A 190 23.64 10.17 -18.74
N GLU A 191 24.66 9.44 -19.17
CA GLU A 191 25.15 9.47 -20.56
C GLU A 191 24.12 8.97 -21.57
N SER A 192 23.25 8.03 -21.16
CA SER A 192 22.17 7.51 -22.00
C SER A 192 20.93 8.41 -22.07
N ILE A 193 20.80 9.43 -21.21
CA ILE A 193 19.68 10.37 -21.25
C ILE A 193 19.87 11.29 -22.45
N ASN A 194 19.20 10.96 -23.54
CA ASN A 194 19.12 11.82 -24.70
C ASN A 194 18.02 12.87 -24.47
N THR A 195 18.43 14.09 -24.10
CA THR A 195 17.51 15.23 -23.88
C THR A 195 16.97 15.82 -25.19
N GLN A 196 17.40 15.32 -26.34
CA GLN A 196 16.97 15.82 -27.65
C GLN A 196 15.80 15.01 -28.22
N GLN A 197 14.59 15.38 -27.79
CA GLN A 197 13.64 15.81 -28.81
C GLN A 197 13.94 17.28 -29.06
N ASP A 198 14.26 17.59 -30.31
CA ASP A 198 14.77 18.85 -30.87
C ASP A 198 16.27 19.14 -30.75
N THR A 199 16.84 19.29 -31.94
CA THR A 199 18.21 19.53 -32.35
C THR A 199 18.97 20.55 -31.51
N LEU A 200 20.07 20.13 -30.87
CA LEU A 200 21.19 21.02 -30.58
C LEU A 200 22.51 20.30 -30.89
N SER A 201 23.15 20.72 -31.97
CA SER A 201 24.52 20.33 -32.32
C SER A 201 25.43 20.43 -31.10
N THR A 202 26.18 19.36 -30.83
CA THR A 202 27.27 19.31 -29.86
C THR A 202 28.40 20.23 -30.31
N SER A 203 28.25 21.52 -30.05
CA SER A 203 29.33 22.51 -30.10
C SER A 203 29.79 22.80 -28.67
N PRO A 204 31.07 23.15 -28.42
CA PRO A 204 31.52 23.61 -27.11
C PRO A 204 30.58 24.72 -26.59
N LEU A 205 30.28 24.68 -25.28
CA LEU A 205 29.47 25.70 -24.61
C LEU A 205 30.05 27.07 -24.91
N ASP A 206 29.38 27.84 -25.78
CA ASP A 206 29.81 29.17 -26.11
C ASP A 206 29.52 30.14 -24.95
N GLU A 207 30.23 31.26 -24.96
CA GLU A 207 30.13 32.30 -23.93
C GLU A 207 28.69 32.83 -23.80
N GLU A 208 27.92 32.77 -24.88
CA GLU A 208 26.52 33.20 -24.95
C GLU A 208 25.59 32.25 -24.18
N THR A 209 25.79 30.94 -24.30
CA THR A 209 25.06 29.92 -23.51
C THR A 209 25.35 30.08 -22.01
N LEU A 210 26.61 30.33 -21.64
CA LEU A 210 27.00 30.60 -20.25
C LEU A 210 26.34 31.87 -19.71
N ARG A 211 26.31 32.96 -20.47
CA ARG A 211 25.64 34.21 -20.08
C ARG A 211 24.12 34.04 -19.93
N ARG A 212 23.50 33.18 -20.75
CA ARG A 212 22.06 32.86 -20.63
C ARG A 212 21.73 32.12 -19.33
N ILE A 213 22.51 31.09 -19.00
CA ILE A 213 22.35 30.32 -17.75
C ILE A 213 22.50 31.24 -16.53
N ILE A 214 23.50 32.12 -16.53
CA ILE A 214 23.74 33.07 -15.43
C ILE A 214 22.57 34.06 -15.26
N ARG A 215 21.95 34.53 -16.34
CA ARG A 215 20.76 35.39 -16.27
C ARG A 215 19.53 34.67 -15.70
N GLU A 216 19.32 33.41 -16.07
CA GLU A 216 18.17 32.63 -15.60
C GLU A 216 18.26 32.30 -14.10
N GLU A 217 19.46 32.09 -13.58
CA GLU A 217 19.69 31.83 -12.15
C GLU A 217 19.63 33.11 -11.30
N THR A 218 20.11 34.24 -11.83
CA THR A 218 20.03 35.54 -11.13
C THR A 218 18.63 36.16 -11.15
N GLY A 219 17.78 35.78 -12.11
CA GLY A 219 16.38 36.22 -12.18
C GLY A 219 15.44 35.55 -11.17
N LYS A 220 15.82 34.40 -10.59
CA LYS A 220 15.02 33.65 -9.59
C LYS A 220 15.26 34.08 -8.14
N GLN A 221 16.17 35.02 -7.89
CA GLN A 221 16.51 35.53 -6.55
C GLN A 221 15.75 36.80 -6.12
N LYS A 222 14.61 37.13 -6.74
CA LYS A 222 13.74 38.23 -6.29
C LYS A 222 12.45 37.72 -5.65
#